data_AF-A0A3B0ITR7-F1
#
_entry.id   AF-A0A3B0ITR7-F1
#
_cell.length_a   1.000
_cell.length_b   1.000
_cell.length_c   1.000
_cell.angle_alpha   90.00
_cell.angle_beta   90.00
_cell.angle_gamma   90.00
#
_symmetry.space_group_name_H-M   'P 1'
#
loop_
_entity.id
_entity.type
_entity.pdbx_description
1 polymer ?
#
loop_
_entity_poly.entity_id
_entity_poly.type
_entity_poly.pdbx_seq_one_letter_code
_entity_poly.pdbx_strand_id
1 'polypeptide(L)'
;MAFTSWGSFIKKPKIEDAFDISKKSYVRALLNVMLRHPNALRIKHPMCSYIAIGKYASYFTADHNENSPAYEPIRKLIDLYGKCVLIGCVKNSLGFTTAHLAEADLGLLKLNIFPIK
;
A
#
# COMPACT_ATOMS: atom_id res chain seq x y z
N MET A 1 1.41 14.97 7.22
CA MET A 1 1.48 16.06 8.21
C MET A 1 0.96 17.32 7.54
N ALA A 2 -0.06 17.97 8.09
CA ALA A 2 -0.51 19.27 7.61
C ALA A 2 0.01 20.31 8.61
N PHE A 3 0.93 21.15 8.18
CA PHE A 3 1.41 22.28 8.98
C PHE A 3 0.55 23.48 8.59
N THR A 4 -0.43 23.83 9.44
CA THR A 4 -1.05 25.16 9.37
C THR A 4 -0.23 26.13 10.22
N SER A 5 -0.21 27.40 9.83
CA SER A 5 0.64 28.47 10.36
C SER A 5 0.39 28.85 11.83
N TRP A 6 -0.48 28.14 12.55
CA TRP A 6 -0.88 28.49 13.91
C TRP A 6 -1.10 27.21 14.76
N GLY A 7 -0.01 26.71 15.34
CA GLY A 7 -0.05 25.65 16.36
C GLY A 7 0.07 24.23 15.82
N SER A 8 1.16 23.54 16.21
CA SER A 8 1.26 22.09 16.08
C SER A 8 0.39 21.41 17.14
N PHE A 9 -0.80 20.97 16.76
CA PHE A 9 -1.55 20.00 17.56
C PHE A 9 -1.07 18.60 17.16
N ILE A 10 -0.06 18.08 17.84
CA ILE A 10 0.29 16.65 17.75
C ILE A 10 -0.84 15.87 18.43
N LYS A 11 -1.84 15.46 17.64
CA LYS A 11 -2.89 14.56 18.11
C LYS A 11 -2.23 13.24 18.49
N LYS A 12 -2.34 12.84 19.77
CA LYS A 12 -1.87 11.52 20.20
C LYS A 12 -2.60 10.45 19.37
N PRO A 13 -1.89 9.48 18.77
CA PRO A 13 -2.53 8.43 18.00
C PRO A 13 -3.42 7.62 18.93
N LYS A 14 -4.64 7.33 18.47
CA LYS A 14 -5.57 6.52 19.22
C LYS A 14 -5.30 5.05 18.94
N ILE A 15 -5.46 4.18 19.94
CA ILE A 15 -5.18 2.74 19.79
C ILE A 15 -6.16 2.13 18.77
N GLU A 16 -7.41 2.59 18.74
CA GLU A 16 -8.40 2.16 17.75
C GLU A 16 -8.03 2.51 16.30
N ASP A 17 -7.12 3.48 16.10
CA ASP A 17 -6.64 3.88 14.78
C ASP A 17 -5.54 2.95 14.27
N ALA A 18 -4.95 2.10 15.12
CA ALA A 18 -3.93 1.14 14.74
C ALA A 18 -4.40 0.23 13.59
N PHE A 19 -3.45 -0.14 12.73
CA PHE A 19 -3.71 -1.03 11.61
C PHE A 19 -3.94 -2.45 12.11
N ASP A 20 -4.99 -3.07 11.59
CA ASP A 20 -5.27 -4.50 11.78
C ASP A 20 -5.68 -5.10 10.43
N ILE A 21 -5.37 -6.38 10.24
CA ILE A 21 -5.63 -7.10 8.99
C ILE A 21 -7.12 -7.14 8.64
N SER A 22 -8.00 -7.14 9.64
CA SER A 22 -9.46 -7.15 9.49
C SER A 22 -10.05 -5.77 9.18
N LYS A 23 -9.26 -4.70 9.33
CA LYS A 23 -9.75 -3.32 9.19
C LYS A 23 -10.12 -3.02 7.74
N LYS A 24 -11.28 -2.39 7.52
CA LYS A 24 -11.75 -2.04 6.17
C LYS A 24 -10.74 -1.15 5.45
N SER A 25 -10.60 -1.36 4.14
CA SER A 25 -9.79 -0.50 3.27
C SER A 25 -10.55 0.79 2.95
N TYR A 26 -9.84 1.92 2.98
CA TYR A 26 -10.37 3.21 2.54
C TYR A 26 -10.46 3.32 1.01
N VAL A 27 -9.71 2.48 0.28
CA VAL A 27 -9.43 2.63 -1.15
C VAL A 27 -10.60 2.22 -2.06
N ARG A 28 -11.77 1.81 -1.51
CA ARG A 28 -13.12 1.63 -2.14
C ARG A 28 -13.71 0.22 -1.99
N ALA A 29 -14.93 0.05 -2.51
CA ALA A 29 -15.78 -1.12 -2.36
C ALA A 29 -15.15 -2.44 -2.84
N LEU A 30 -14.46 -2.46 -3.99
CA LEU A 30 -13.87 -3.69 -4.56
C LEU A 30 -12.91 -4.36 -3.58
N LEU A 31 -11.99 -3.59 -3.00
CA LEU A 31 -11.02 -4.12 -2.03
C LEU A 31 -11.72 -4.64 -0.77
N ASN A 32 -12.76 -3.97 -0.31
CA ASN A 32 -13.55 -4.45 0.84
C ASN A 32 -14.34 -5.74 0.52
N VAL A 33 -14.73 -5.96 -0.74
CA VAL A 33 -15.31 -7.23 -1.20
C VAL A 33 -14.23 -8.31 -1.22
N MET A 34 -13.04 -8.02 -1.76
CA MET A 34 -11.91 -8.94 -1.78
C MET A 34 -11.49 -9.37 -0.37
N LEU A 35 -11.48 -8.46 0.61
CA LEU A 35 -11.19 -8.79 2.02
C LEU A 35 -12.15 -9.83 2.61
N ARG A 36 -13.40 -9.87 2.15
CA ARG A 36 -14.42 -10.83 2.64
C ARG A 36 -14.35 -12.18 1.92
N HIS A 37 -13.51 -12.32 0.91
CA HIS A 37 -13.37 -13.58 0.20
C HIS A 37 -12.70 -14.62 1.12
N PRO A 38 -13.22 -15.85 1.24
CA PRO A 38 -12.73 -16.84 2.22
C PRO A 38 -11.26 -17.22 2.03
N ASN A 39 -10.75 -17.14 0.80
CA ASN A 39 -9.35 -17.43 0.47
C ASN A 39 -8.47 -16.17 0.35
N ALA A 40 -8.92 -15.03 0.89
CA ALA A 40 -8.13 -13.81 0.87
C ALA A 40 -7.05 -13.83 1.96
N LEU A 41 -5.83 -13.52 1.54
CA LEU A 41 -4.72 -13.23 2.43
C LEU A 41 -4.35 -11.76 2.30
N ARG A 42 -4.01 -11.14 3.43
CA ARG A 42 -3.64 -9.73 3.47
C ARG A 42 -2.30 -9.54 4.18
N ILE A 43 -1.53 -8.61 3.64
CA ILE A 43 -0.23 -8.18 4.13
C ILE A 43 -0.36 -7.30 5.39
N LYS A 44 0.61 -7.41 6.31
CA LYS A 44 0.62 -6.71 7.61
C LYS A 44 1.20 -5.29 7.58
N HIS A 45 1.77 -4.86 6.45
CA HIS A 45 2.28 -3.50 6.28
C HIS A 45 1.17 -2.45 6.48
N PRO A 46 1.32 -1.50 7.44
CA PRO A 46 0.22 -0.63 7.88
C PRO A 46 -0.17 0.43 6.84
N MET A 47 0.80 0.98 6.10
CA MET A 47 0.55 1.98 5.06
C MET A 47 0.14 1.35 3.71
N CYS A 48 0.85 0.31 3.27
CA CYS A 48 0.72 -0.29 1.94
C CYS A 48 0.35 -1.78 2.02
N SER A 49 -0.82 -2.08 2.58
CA SER A 49 -1.32 -3.46 2.65
C SER A 49 -1.88 -3.91 1.30
N TYR A 50 -1.51 -5.11 0.84
CA TYR A 50 -2.08 -5.77 -0.34
C TYR A 50 -2.98 -6.92 0.08
N ILE A 51 -3.93 -7.26 -0.80
CA ILE A 51 -4.83 -8.40 -0.66
C ILE A 51 -4.56 -9.33 -1.84
N ALA A 52 -4.29 -10.60 -1.55
CA ALA A 52 -4.06 -11.62 -2.57
C ALA A 52 -5.07 -12.77 -2.39
N ILE A 53 -5.57 -13.28 -3.51
CA ILE A 53 -6.52 -14.40 -3.55
C ILE A 53 -6.04 -15.39 -4.62
N GLY A 54 -6.08 -16.69 -4.30
CA GLY A 54 -5.77 -17.78 -5.23
C GLY A 54 -4.40 -18.42 -5.01
N LYS A 55 -3.92 -19.16 -6.03
CA LYS A 55 -2.76 -20.07 -5.93
C LYS A 55 -1.50 -19.44 -5.34
N TYR A 56 -1.20 -18.19 -5.70
CA TYR A 56 0.01 -17.49 -5.27
C TYR A 56 -0.22 -16.56 -4.06
N ALA A 57 -1.39 -16.61 -3.41
CA ALA A 57 -1.72 -15.66 -2.34
C ALA A 57 -0.69 -15.70 -1.21
N SER A 58 -0.32 -16.89 -0.72
CA SER A 58 0.69 -17.04 0.35
C SER A 58 2.05 -16.51 -0.08
N TYR A 59 2.44 -16.72 -1.34
CA TYR A 59 3.70 -16.20 -1.88
C TYR A 59 3.72 -14.67 -1.85
N PHE A 60 2.64 -14.03 -2.31
CA PHE A 60 2.53 -12.57 -2.28
C PHE A 60 2.55 -12.00 -0.87
N THR A 61 1.90 -12.67 0.09
CA THR A 61 1.77 -12.15 1.45
C THR A 61 2.91 -12.51 2.40
N ALA A 62 3.80 -13.42 2.00
CA ALA A 62 4.96 -13.81 2.80
C ALA A 62 5.93 -12.63 3.01
N ASP A 63 6.51 -12.54 4.19
CA ASP A 63 7.65 -11.67 4.53
C ASP A 63 7.48 -10.17 4.24
N HIS A 64 6.23 -9.69 4.18
CA HIS A 64 5.94 -8.26 3.99
C HIS A 64 5.19 -7.69 5.20
N ASN A 65 5.89 -6.86 5.97
CA ASN A 65 5.43 -6.27 7.23
C ASN A 65 5.85 -4.80 7.33
N GLU A 66 5.66 -4.19 8.49
CA GLU A 66 5.98 -2.78 8.77
C GLU A 66 7.45 -2.38 8.55
N ASN A 67 8.37 -3.34 8.56
CA ASN A 67 9.80 -3.12 8.33
C ASN A 67 10.20 -3.34 6.85
N SER A 68 9.28 -3.81 6.03
CA SER A 68 9.52 -4.07 4.61
C SER A 68 9.26 -2.82 3.75
N PRO A 69 10.00 -2.59 2.64
CA PRO A 69 9.68 -1.48 1.74
C PRO A 69 8.28 -1.64 1.14
N ALA A 70 7.54 -0.53 1.06
CA ALA A 70 6.11 -0.50 0.76
C ALA A 70 5.70 -1.21 -0.55
N TYR A 71 6.55 -1.20 -1.57
CA TYR A 71 6.22 -1.66 -2.92
C TYR A 71 6.86 -3.02 -3.28
N GLU A 72 7.54 -3.69 -2.36
CA GLU A 72 8.17 -5.00 -2.60
C GLU A 72 7.22 -6.11 -3.10
N PRO A 73 5.92 -6.16 -2.73
CA PRO A 73 5.01 -7.15 -3.31
C PRO A 73 4.88 -7.06 -4.83
N ILE A 74 5.25 -5.92 -5.43
CA ILE A 74 5.27 -5.75 -6.89
C ILE A 74 6.47 -6.47 -7.51
N ARG A 75 7.58 -6.65 -6.80
CA ARG A 75 8.70 -7.49 -7.26
C ARG A 75 8.24 -8.92 -7.52
N LYS A 76 7.49 -9.48 -6.56
CA LYS A 76 6.86 -10.80 -6.68
C LYS A 76 5.87 -10.91 -7.85
N LEU A 77 5.19 -9.81 -8.19
CA LEU A 77 4.33 -9.75 -9.36
C LEU A 77 5.15 -9.85 -10.65
N ILE A 78 6.28 -9.15 -10.72
CA ILE A 78 7.19 -9.16 -11.87
C ILE A 78 7.81 -10.55 -12.04
N ASP A 79 8.28 -11.19 -10.96
CA ASP A 79 8.87 -12.54 -10.98
C ASP A 79 7.93 -13.59 -11.58
N LEU A 80 6.62 -13.41 -11.38
CA LEU A 80 5.57 -14.28 -11.90
C LEU A 80 5.05 -13.86 -13.28
N TYR A 81 5.68 -12.87 -13.94
CA TYR A 81 5.18 -12.26 -15.18
C TYR A 81 3.72 -11.80 -15.07
N GLY A 82 3.36 -11.30 -13.89
CA GLY A 82 2.02 -10.82 -13.58
C GLY A 82 1.64 -9.57 -14.35
N LYS A 83 0.33 -9.33 -14.47
CA LYS A 83 -0.22 -8.20 -15.21
C LYS A 83 -1.02 -7.30 -14.28
N CYS A 84 -0.91 -6.00 -14.51
CA CYS A 84 -1.75 -5.01 -13.85
C CYS A 84 -2.98 -4.72 -14.70
N VAL A 85 -4.16 -4.66 -14.08
CA VAL A 85 -5.42 -4.32 -14.75
C VAL A 85 -6.04 -3.13 -14.06
N LEU A 86 -6.46 -2.13 -14.85
CA LEU A 86 -7.18 -0.97 -14.37
C LEU A 86 -8.68 -1.18 -14.58
N ILE A 87 -9.44 -1.24 -13.49
CA ILE A 87 -10.90 -1.44 -13.56
C ILE A 87 -11.59 -0.17 -13.02
N GLY A 88 -12.38 0.49 -13.85
CA GLY A 88 -13.24 1.61 -13.45
C GLY A 88 -12.57 2.97 -13.20
N CYS A 89 -11.23 3.06 -13.24
CA CYS A 89 -10.48 4.30 -12.98
C CYS A 89 -9.75 4.84 -14.21
N VAL A 90 -10.38 4.81 -15.39
CA VAL A 90 -9.72 5.14 -16.68
C VAL A 90 -9.39 6.63 -16.83
N LYS A 91 -10.23 7.53 -16.31
CA LYS A 91 -10.02 8.99 -16.47
C LYS A 91 -9.06 9.62 -15.46
N ASN A 92 -8.90 9.01 -14.29
CA ASN A 92 -8.09 9.53 -13.17
C ASN A 92 -7.21 8.42 -12.59
N SER A 93 -6.54 7.66 -13.46
CA SER A 93 -5.66 6.58 -13.02
C SER A 93 -4.52 7.15 -12.18
N LEU A 94 -4.36 6.65 -10.95
CA LEU A 94 -3.23 7.00 -10.07
C LEU A 94 -1.89 6.38 -10.52
N GLY A 95 -1.83 5.81 -11.73
CA GLY A 95 -0.72 4.97 -12.15
C GLY A 95 -0.76 3.59 -11.47
N PHE A 96 0.16 2.72 -11.87
CA PHE A 96 0.37 1.45 -11.20
C PHE A 96 1.49 1.58 -10.17
N THR A 97 1.40 0.80 -9.10
CA THR A 97 2.42 0.70 -8.06
C THR A 97 3.80 0.27 -8.58
N THR A 98 3.87 -0.23 -9.82
CA THR A 98 5.13 -0.49 -10.53
C THR A 98 5.97 0.77 -10.71
N ALA A 99 5.35 1.94 -10.89
CA ALA A 99 6.07 3.22 -10.96
C ALA A 99 6.77 3.53 -9.62
N HIS A 100 6.07 3.31 -8.51
CA HIS A 100 6.65 3.52 -7.18
C HIS A 100 7.74 2.51 -6.82
N LEU A 101 7.67 1.28 -7.32
CA LEU A 101 8.77 0.33 -7.21
C LEU A 101 10.01 0.85 -7.97
N ALA A 102 9.82 1.37 -9.19
CA ALA A 102 10.92 1.96 -9.96
C ALA A 102 11.51 3.20 -9.25
N GLU A 103 10.68 4.06 -8.66
CA GLU A 103 11.15 5.17 -7.83
C GLU A 103 11.98 4.70 -6.64
N ALA A 104 11.59 3.58 -6.00
CA ALA A 104 12.34 2.96 -4.91
C ALA A 104 13.72 2.48 -5.40
N ASP A 105 13.76 1.75 -6.51
CA ASP A 105 14.99 1.20 -7.09
C ASP A 105 15.97 2.29 -7.53
N LEU A 106 15.45 3.39 -8.06
CA LEU A 106 16.24 4.56 -8.45
C LEU A 106 16.67 5.42 -7.25
N GLY A 107 16.25 5.08 -6.02
CA GLY A 107 16.56 5.83 -4.81
C GLY A 107 15.83 7.18 -4.71
N LEU A 108 14.77 7.39 -5.50
CA LEU A 108 14.03 8.64 -5.61
C LEU A 108 12.97 8.84 -4.51
N LEU A 109 12.68 7.80 -3.71
CA LEU A 109 11.81 7.92 -2.53
C LEU A 109 12.42 8.76 -1.40
N LYS A 110 13.69 9.19 -1.54
CA LYS A 110 14.35 10.13 -0.63
C LYS A 110 13.98 11.57 -1.00
N LEU A 111 12.74 11.97 -0.77
CA LEU A 111 12.38 13.39 -0.86
C LEU A 111 12.74 14.10 0.44
N ASN A 112 13.61 15.11 0.29
CA ASN A 112 14.21 15.92 1.34
C ASN A 112 13.19 16.47 2.33
N ILE A 113 13.55 16.38 3.62
CA ILE A 113 12.80 16.88 4.78
C ILE A 113 12.68 18.42 4.78
N PHE A 114 13.38 19.12 3.88
CA PHE A 114 13.34 20.58 3.76
C PHE A 114 13.03 21.01 2.31
N PRO A 115 12.19 22.04 2.12
CA PRO A 115 12.07 22.69 0.81
C PRO A 115 13.45 23.22 0.40
N ILE A 116 13.83 22.95 -0.85
CA ILE A 116 15.05 23.50 -1.45
C ILE A 116 14.88 25.02 -1.49
N LYS A 117 15.91 25.75 -1.05
CA LYS A 117 15.96 27.21 -0.99
C LYS A 117 15.75 27.86 -2.35
#